data_AF-A0A932PK08-F1
#
_entry.id   AF-A0A932PK08-F1
#
_cell.length_a   1.000
_cell.length_b   1.000
_cell.length_c   1.000
_cell.angle_alpha   90.00
_cell.angle_beta   90.00
_cell.angle_gamma   90.00
#
_symmetry.space_group_name_H-M   'P 1'
#
loop_
_entity.id
_entity.type
_entity.pdbx_description
1 polymer ?
#
loop_
_entity_poly.entity_id
_entity_poly.type
_entity_poly.pdbx_seq_one_letter_code
_entity_poly.pdbx_strand_id
1 'polypeptide(L)'
;MNGDRVFHIGDSVVYPNHGVGIIEQISSRTIGLTVEKFYLLKIKSSSLKVMVPFHNVTSVGLRPVIRNGEVQKIVDYLSLIEVASALDWKDRFKENSERMRTGFLLDVATVLKSLLMLGQTKSLSFREKKMLERARYLLVSELAISKACDEVEVEQVLAKALTKCNLRFPELAELAS
;
A
#
# COMPACT_ATOMS: atom_id res chain seq x y z
N MET A 1 6.89 -19.91 -8.98
CA MET A 1 6.85 -19.62 -10.43
C MET A 1 6.43 -18.16 -10.61
N ASN A 2 7.37 -17.22 -10.56
CA ASN A 2 7.09 -15.81 -10.84
C ASN A 2 7.23 -15.61 -12.35
N GLY A 3 6.16 -15.91 -13.08
CA GLY A 3 6.10 -15.60 -14.51
C GLY A 3 6.16 -14.10 -14.71
N ASP A 4 7.01 -13.67 -15.65
CA ASP A 4 7.03 -12.32 -16.19
C ASP A 4 5.62 -11.91 -16.59
N ARG A 5 4.93 -11.19 -15.68
CA ARG A 5 3.57 -10.70 -15.97
C ARG A 5 3.71 -9.50 -16.88
N VAL A 6 3.35 -9.71 -18.14
CA VAL A 6 3.15 -8.62 -19.09
C VAL A 6 1.90 -7.87 -18.67
N PHE A 7 2.05 -6.57 -18.42
CA PHE A 7 0.91 -5.70 -18.13
C PHE A 7 0.39 -5.06 -19.41
N HIS A 8 -0.88 -4.70 -19.44
CA HIS A 8 -1.54 -4.06 -20.57
C HIS A 8 -1.94 -2.62 -20.25
N ILE A 9 -2.18 -1.83 -21.30
CA ILE A 9 -2.69 -0.47 -21.15
C ILE A 9 -4.06 -0.54 -20.47
N GLY A 10 -4.26 0.26 -19.42
CA GLY A 10 -5.45 0.25 -18.58
C GLY A 10 -5.35 -0.62 -17.33
N ASP A 11 -4.32 -1.47 -17.20
CA ASP A 11 -4.13 -2.27 -15.98
C ASP A 11 -3.81 -1.38 -14.78
N SER A 12 -4.45 -1.68 -13.65
CA SER A 12 -4.17 -1.05 -12.37
C SER A 12 -3.06 -1.81 -11.64
N VAL A 13 -1.99 -1.08 -11.34
CA VAL A 13 -0.75 -1.61 -10.74
C VAL A 13 -0.35 -0.79 -9.53
N VAL A 14 0.34 -1.41 -8.59
CA VAL A 14 0.87 -0.77 -7.39
C VAL A 14 2.36 -0.57 -7.58
N TYR A 15 2.77 0.69 -7.49
CA TYR A 15 4.18 1.05 -7.39
C TYR A 15 4.51 1.26 -5.91
N PRO A 16 5.45 0.48 -5.34
CA PRO A 16 5.84 0.62 -3.94
C PRO A 16 6.13 2.08 -3.60
N ASN A 17 5.77 2.50 -2.38
CA ASN A 17 5.97 3.86 -1.88
C ASN A 17 5.17 4.99 -2.56
N HIS A 18 4.59 4.79 -3.75
CA HIS A 18 3.80 5.84 -4.43
C HIS A 18 2.31 5.49 -4.51
N GLY A 19 1.97 4.20 -4.38
CA GLY A 19 0.60 3.73 -4.34
C GLY A 19 0.14 3.20 -5.69
N VAL A 20 -1.16 3.32 -5.95
CA VAL A 20 -1.77 2.76 -7.16
C VAL A 20 -1.56 3.70 -8.36
N GLY A 21 -1.17 3.11 -9.49
CA GLY A 21 -1.09 3.75 -10.78
C GLY A 21 -1.80 2.93 -11.85
N ILE A 22 -2.04 3.56 -12.99
CA ILE A 22 -2.62 2.93 -14.17
C ILE A 22 -1.58 2.99 -15.28
N ILE A 23 -1.47 1.92 -16.06
CA ILE A 23 -0.62 1.91 -17.25
C ILE A 23 -1.29 2.74 -18.33
N GLU A 24 -0.75 3.92 -18.58
CA GLU A 24 -1.24 4.86 -19.59
C GLU A 24 -0.78 4.44 -20.99
N GLN A 25 0.47 3.98 -21.10
CA GLN A 25 1.06 3.61 -22.38
C GLN A 25 2.17 2.59 -22.21
N ILE A 26 2.39 1.78 -23.24
CA ILE A 26 3.57 0.93 -23.41
C ILE A 26 4.36 1.51 -24.59
N SER A 27 5.59 1.96 -24.33
CA SER A 27 6.45 2.57 -25.35
C SER A 27 7.68 1.71 -25.57
N SER A 28 8.16 1.63 -26.81
CA SER A 28 9.45 1.02 -27.13
C SER A 28 10.40 2.13 -27.55
N ARG A 29 11.57 2.21 -26.91
CA ARG A 29 12.64 3.14 -27.31
C ARG A 29 13.88 2.37 -27.69
N THR A 30 14.49 2.78 -28.80
CA THR A 30 15.81 2.30 -29.19
C THR A 30 16.84 3.09 -28.40
N ILE A 31 17.62 2.38 -27.57
CA ILE A 31 18.74 2.94 -26.82
C ILE A 31 20.00 2.26 -27.35
N GLY A 32 20.80 3.01 -28.12
CA GLY A 32 21.95 2.48 -28.83
C GLY A 32 21.55 1.47 -29.92
N LEU A 33 21.98 0.22 -29.77
CA LEU A 33 21.71 -0.89 -30.71
C LEU A 33 20.54 -1.79 -30.28
N THR A 34 19.93 -1.51 -29.12
CA THR A 34 18.91 -2.36 -28.51
C THR A 34 17.57 -1.66 -28.40
N VAL A 35 16.49 -2.38 -28.68
CA VAL A 35 15.11 -1.89 -28.50
C VAL A 35 14.63 -2.31 -27.12
N GLU A 36 14.43 -1.34 -26.24
CA GLU A 36 13.88 -1.58 -24.90
C GLU A 36 12.41 -1.13 -24.81
N LYS A 37 11.63 -1.90 -24.06
CA LYS A 37 10.22 -1.59 -23.78
C LYS A 37 10.09 -0.99 -22.39
N PHE A 38 9.20 0.00 -22.28
CA PHE A 38 8.93 0.75 -21.06
C PHE A 38 7.42 0.83 -20.82
N TYR A 39 7.03 0.66 -19.57
CA TYR A 39 5.70 0.99 -19.08
C TYR A 39 5.68 2.44 -18.65
N LEU A 40 4.70 3.20 -19.13
CA LEU A 40 4.39 4.55 -18.65
C LEU A 40 3.20 4.46 -17.71
N LEU A 41 3.47 4.62 -16.42
CA LEU A 41 2.49 4.56 -15.35
C LEU A 41 2.09 5.98 -14.95
N LYS A 42 0.79 6.22 -14.80
CA LYS A 42 0.27 7.43 -14.19
C LYS A 42 -0.23 7.09 -12.79
N ILE A 43 0.36 7.71 -11.77
CA ILE A 43 -0.11 7.53 -10.39
C ILE A 43 -1.52 8.14 -10.28
N LYS A 44 -2.46 7.44 -9.65
CA LYS A 44 -3.85 7.90 -9.55
C LYS A 44 -3.98 9.12 -8.65
N SER A 45 -3.17 9.13 -7.60
CA SER A 45 -3.24 10.08 -6.51
C SER A 45 -2.31 11.28 -6.65
N SER A 46 -1.42 11.25 -7.64
CA SER A 46 -0.55 12.36 -7.99
C SER A 46 -0.42 12.38 -9.50
N SER A 47 -0.43 13.55 -10.15
CA SER A 47 -0.25 13.68 -11.60
C SER A 47 1.15 13.28 -12.10
N LEU A 48 1.92 12.54 -11.29
CA LEU A 48 3.22 12.00 -11.60
C LEU A 48 3.12 10.86 -12.60
N LYS A 49 3.99 10.91 -13.61
CA LYS A 49 4.20 9.84 -14.58
C LYS A 49 5.52 9.15 -14.29
N VAL A 50 5.50 7.84 -14.11
CA VAL A 50 6.67 7.01 -13.84
C VAL A 50 6.93 6.13 -15.05
N MET A 51 8.18 6.05 -15.49
CA MET A 51 8.59 5.19 -16.60
C MET A 51 9.40 4.02 -16.04
N VAL A 52 8.93 2.79 -16.27
CA VAL A 52 9.56 1.56 -15.75
C VAL A 52 9.99 0.67 -16.94
N PRO A 53 11.28 0.35 -17.09
CA PRO A 53 11.76 -0.62 -18.08
C PRO A 53 11.22 -2.01 -17.80
N PHE A 54 10.90 -2.80 -18.83
CA PHE A 54 10.37 -4.16 -18.69
C PHE A 54 11.29 -5.06 -17.87
N HIS A 55 12.61 -4.98 -18.09
CA HIS A 55 13.59 -5.76 -17.35
C HIS A 55 13.65 -5.41 -15.86
N ASN A 56 13.21 -4.20 -15.48
CA ASN A 56 13.33 -3.67 -14.12
C ASN A 56 12.04 -3.83 -13.30
N VAL A 57 10.95 -4.35 -13.89
CA VAL A 57 9.64 -4.51 -13.24
C VAL A 57 9.72 -5.24 -11.91
N THR A 58 10.42 -6.38 -11.88
CA THR A 58 10.59 -7.21 -10.68
C THR A 58 11.47 -6.52 -9.64
N SER A 59 12.51 -5.81 -10.08
CA SER A 59 13.46 -5.10 -9.22
C SER A 59 12.79 -3.92 -8.51
N VAL A 60 11.92 -3.17 -9.20
CA VAL A 60 11.16 -2.08 -8.59
C VAL A 60 9.96 -2.56 -7.77
N GLY A 61 9.63 -3.85 -7.82
CA GLY A 61 8.50 -4.43 -7.08
C GLY A 61 7.13 -4.03 -7.64
N LEU A 62 7.03 -3.77 -8.95
CA LEU A 62 5.76 -3.41 -9.57
C LEU A 62 4.82 -4.64 -9.58
N ARG A 63 3.63 -4.48 -9.02
CA ARG A 63 2.65 -5.58 -8.89
C ARG A 63 1.25 -5.15 -9.33
N PRO A 64 0.38 -6.07 -9.75
CA PRO A 64 -1.02 -5.73 -9.95
C PRO A 64 -1.70 -5.40 -8.62
N VAL A 65 -2.78 -4.62 -8.69
CA VAL A 65 -3.69 -4.41 -7.55
C VAL A 65 -4.29 -5.74 -7.12
N ILE A 66 -4.50 -5.90 -5.81
CA ILE A 66 -5.13 -7.11 -5.26
C ILE A 66 -6.56 -7.31 -5.79
N ARG A 67 -7.03 -8.56 -5.77
CA ARG A 67 -8.42 -8.91 -6.12
C ARG A 67 -9.32 -8.78 -4.90
N ASN A 68 -10.62 -8.63 -5.14
CA ASN A 68 -11.65 -8.50 -4.09
C ASN A 68 -11.62 -9.64 -3.05
N GLY A 69 -11.24 -10.88 -3.44
CA GLY A 69 -11.07 -11.98 -2.48
C GLY A 69 -9.95 -11.75 -1.45
N GLU A 70 -8.86 -11.08 -1.83
CA GLU A 70 -7.77 -10.72 -0.92
C GLU A 70 -8.14 -9.50 -0.06
N VAL A 71 -9.00 -8.61 -0.57
CA VAL A 71 -9.55 -7.49 0.20
C VAL A 71 -10.26 -7.99 1.45
N GLN A 72 -11.10 -9.01 1.31
CA GLN A 72 -11.85 -9.56 2.44
C GLN A 72 -10.91 -10.10 3.52
N LYS A 73 -9.86 -10.83 3.13
CA LYS A 73 -8.84 -11.34 4.09
C LYS A 73 -8.19 -10.21 4.89
N ILE A 74 -7.93 -9.06 4.27
CA ILE A 74 -7.32 -7.91 4.93
C ILE A 74 -8.30 -7.27 5.92
N VAL A 75 -9.56 -7.10 5.53
CA VAL A 75 -10.61 -6.59 6.41
C VAL A 75 -10.84 -7.52 7.61
N ASP A 76 -10.84 -8.83 7.37
CA ASP A 76 -10.95 -9.84 8.42
C ASP A 76 -9.75 -9.79 9.36
N TYR A 77 -8.52 -9.70 8.81
CA TYR A 77 -7.30 -9.57 9.60
C TYR A 77 -7.27 -8.31 10.49
N LEU A 78 -7.76 -7.18 9.96
CA LEU A 78 -7.91 -5.94 10.73
C LEU A 78 -8.97 -6.05 11.83
N SER A 79 -9.94 -6.96 11.66
CA SER A 79 -11.00 -7.26 12.64
C SER A 79 -10.57 -8.25 13.73
N LEU A 80 -9.40 -8.90 13.61
CA LEU A 80 -8.87 -9.78 14.65
C LEU A 80 -8.26 -8.95 15.79
N ILE A 81 -8.44 -9.37 17.04
CA ILE A 81 -7.90 -8.65 18.20
C ILE A 81 -6.39 -8.86 18.33
N GLU A 82 -5.87 -10.02 17.93
CA GLU A 82 -4.46 -10.35 18.15
C GLU A 82 -3.52 -9.66 17.16
N VAL A 83 -2.46 -9.07 17.72
CA VAL A 83 -1.22 -8.75 17.01
C VAL A 83 -0.12 -9.42 17.80
N ALA A 84 0.55 -10.39 17.17
CA ALA A 84 1.81 -10.90 17.69
C ALA A 84 2.82 -9.74 17.71
N SER A 85 3.05 -9.15 18.89
CA SER A 85 4.08 -8.13 19.06
C SER A 85 5.40 -8.82 19.40
N ALA A 86 6.43 -8.57 18.60
CA ALA A 86 7.80 -8.74 19.06
C ALA A 86 8.01 -7.86 20.32
N LEU A 87 8.74 -8.39 21.30
CA LEU A 87 8.88 -7.84 22.65
C LEU A 87 9.64 -6.49 22.74
N ASP A 88 10.19 -5.96 21.65
CA ASP A 88 10.98 -4.74 21.67
C ASP A 88 10.51 -3.66 20.68
N TRP A 89 10.22 -2.48 21.22
CA TRP A 89 9.74 -1.30 20.50
C TRP A 89 10.76 -0.78 19.45
N LYS A 90 12.06 -1.03 19.67
CA LYS A 90 13.15 -0.54 18.82
C LYS A 90 13.29 -1.34 17.53
N ASP A 91 13.08 -2.66 17.61
CA ASP A 91 13.04 -3.54 16.44
C ASP A 91 11.72 -3.40 15.66
N ARG A 92 10.64 -3.02 16.34
CA ARG A 92 9.32 -2.82 15.71
C ARG A 92 9.30 -1.76 14.62
N PHE A 93 9.95 -0.61 14.80
CA PHE A 93 9.99 0.42 13.75
C PHE A 93 10.76 -0.09 12.52
N LYS A 94 11.87 -0.80 12.73
CA LYS A 94 12.66 -1.38 11.65
C LYS A 94 11.85 -2.45 10.90
N GLU A 95 11.16 -3.32 11.63
CA GLU A 95 10.29 -4.33 11.04
C GLU A 95 9.12 -3.70 10.26
N ASN A 96 8.47 -2.69 10.83
CA ASN A 96 7.40 -1.96 10.15
C ASN A 96 7.90 -1.25 8.89
N SER A 97 9.10 -0.67 8.94
CA SER A 97 9.74 -0.04 7.79
C SER A 97 10.05 -1.07 6.69
N GLU A 98 10.54 -2.26 7.05
CA GLU A 98 10.77 -3.34 6.09
C GLU A 98 9.45 -3.85 5.49
N ARG A 99 8.40 -4.02 6.30
CA ARG A 99 7.05 -4.38 5.85
C ARG A 99 6.49 -3.35 4.87
N MET A 100 6.64 -2.05 5.16
CA MET A 100 6.27 -0.98 4.23
C MET A 100 7.06 -1.03 2.92
N ARG A 101 8.33 -1.49 2.96
CA ARG A 101 9.19 -1.64 1.78
C ARG A 101 8.78 -2.82 0.89
N THR A 102 8.28 -3.92 1.48
CA THR A 102 7.76 -5.06 0.68
C THR A 102 6.59 -4.66 -0.20
N GLY A 103 5.81 -3.67 0.24
CA GLY A 103 4.66 -3.14 -0.49
C GLY A 103 3.47 -4.09 -0.57
N PHE A 104 3.45 -5.21 0.17
CA PHE A 104 2.28 -6.08 0.25
C PHE A 104 1.19 -5.47 1.13
N LEU A 105 -0.07 -5.53 0.67
CA LEU A 105 -1.16 -4.85 1.37
C LEU A 105 -1.43 -5.41 2.76
N LEU A 106 -1.24 -6.72 2.97
CA LEU A 106 -1.35 -7.37 4.28
C LEU A 106 -0.28 -6.86 5.27
N ASP A 107 0.95 -6.64 4.77
CA ASP A 107 2.03 -6.09 5.58
C ASP A 107 1.74 -4.63 5.94
N VAL A 108 1.26 -3.83 4.99
CA VAL A 108 0.80 -2.46 5.25
C VAL A 108 -0.35 -2.43 6.27
N ALA A 109 -1.30 -3.36 6.18
CA ALA A 109 -2.39 -3.51 7.16
C ALA A 109 -1.87 -3.84 8.56
N THR A 110 -0.85 -4.71 8.63
CA THR A 110 -0.19 -5.08 9.89
C THR A 110 0.52 -3.89 10.52
N VAL A 111 1.24 -3.10 9.71
CA VAL A 111 1.91 -1.88 10.17
C VAL A 111 0.90 -0.87 10.68
N LEU A 112 -0.20 -0.64 9.94
CA LEU A 112 -1.30 0.24 10.37
C LEU A 112 -1.83 -0.19 11.74
N LYS A 113 -2.23 -1.46 11.87
CA LYS A 113 -2.78 -2.01 13.12
C LYS A 113 -1.78 -1.92 14.28
N SER A 114 -0.51 -2.25 14.04
CA SER A 114 0.56 -2.17 15.03
C SER A 114 0.76 -0.74 15.54
N LEU A 115 0.73 0.26 14.66
CA LEU A 115 0.89 1.66 15.02
C LEU A 115 -0.34 2.20 15.76
N LEU A 116 -1.55 1.76 15.42
CA LEU A 116 -2.77 2.13 16.15
C LEU A 116 -2.79 1.57 17.57
N MET A 117 -2.42 0.30 17.75
CA MET A 117 -2.29 -0.29 19.08
C MET A 117 -1.22 0.45 19.90
N LEU A 118 -0.08 0.76 19.28
CA LEU A 118 0.99 1.51 19.95
C LEU A 118 0.49 2.90 20.37
N GLY A 119 -0.26 3.59 19.50
CA GLY A 119 -0.86 4.90 19.76
C GLY A 119 -1.83 4.94 20.94
N GLN A 120 -2.47 3.82 21.28
CA GLN A 120 -3.32 3.71 22.47
C GLN A 120 -2.53 3.57 23.76
N THR A 121 -1.36 2.92 23.71
CA THR A 121 -0.50 2.74 24.89
C THR A 121 0.47 3.91 25.09
N LYS A 122 0.96 4.50 24.00
CA LYS A 122 2.00 5.54 24.00
C LYS A 122 1.79 6.54 22.87
N SER A 123 2.13 7.81 23.10
CA SER A 123 2.17 8.81 22.04
C SER A 123 3.17 8.44 20.94
N LEU A 124 2.70 8.43 19.70
CA LEU A 124 3.51 8.16 18.51
C LEU A 124 4.48 9.32 18.24
N SER A 125 5.70 8.98 17.84
CA SER A 125 6.67 9.95 17.33
C SER A 125 6.26 10.48 15.96
N PHE A 126 6.84 11.61 15.54
CA PHE A 126 6.59 12.21 14.23
C PHE A 126 6.83 11.23 13.07
N ARG A 127 7.87 10.40 13.15
CA ARG A 127 8.18 9.39 12.12
C ARG A 127 7.12 8.30 12.06
N GLU A 128 6.62 7.86 13.21
CA GLU A 128 5.55 6.86 13.30
C GLU A 128 4.21 7.40 12.85
N LYS A 129 3.84 8.64 13.22
CA LYS A 129 2.65 9.32 12.69
C LYS A 129 2.68 9.39 11.15
N LYS A 130 3.82 9.79 10.58
CA LYS A 130 3.99 9.86 9.12
C LYS A 130 3.94 8.49 8.45
N MET A 131 4.46 7.45 9.11
CA MET A 131 4.35 6.07 8.64
C MET A 131 2.89 5.58 8.69
N LEU A 132 2.15 5.89 9.76
CA LEU A 132 0.75 5.56 9.92
C LEU A 132 -0.10 6.22 8.83
N GLU A 133 0.10 7.51 8.59
CA GLU A 133 -0.58 8.26 7.53
C GLU A 133 -0.36 7.63 6.15
N ARG A 134 0.89 7.26 5.86
CA ARG A 134 1.27 6.62 4.61
C ARG A 134 0.69 5.22 4.48
N ALA A 135 0.70 4.42 5.55
CA ALA A 135 0.09 3.09 5.58
C ALA A 135 -1.42 3.18 5.33
N ARG A 136 -2.10 4.14 5.98
CA ARG A 136 -3.52 4.43 5.80
C ARG A 136 -3.83 4.73 4.33
N TYR A 137 -3.08 5.65 3.75
CA TYR A 137 -3.25 6.06 2.37
C TYR A 137 -3.04 4.93 1.37
N LEU A 138 -1.97 4.13 1.51
CA LEU A 138 -1.71 2.99 0.64
C LEU A 138 -2.83 1.95 0.75
N LEU A 139 -3.32 1.71 1.96
CA LEU A 139 -4.39 0.76 2.19
C LEU A 139 -5.71 1.21 1.53
N VAL A 140 -6.14 2.45 1.82
CA VAL A 140 -7.39 3.02 1.31
C VAL A 140 -7.37 3.12 -0.22
N SER A 141 -6.29 3.66 -0.79
CA SER A 141 -6.18 3.83 -2.25
C SER A 141 -6.21 2.49 -3.00
N GLU A 142 -5.56 1.46 -2.48
CA GLU A 142 -5.56 0.14 -3.13
C GLU A 142 -6.90 -0.57 -2.99
N LEU A 143 -7.52 -0.51 -1.82
CA LEU A 143 -8.84 -1.07 -1.56
C LEU A 143 -9.92 -0.38 -2.41
N ALA A 144 -9.86 0.94 -2.58
CA ALA A 144 -10.78 1.71 -3.40
C ALA A 144 -10.75 1.25 -4.86
N ILE A 145 -9.55 1.07 -5.42
CA ILE A 145 -9.38 0.57 -6.79
C ILE A 145 -9.79 -0.90 -6.92
N SER A 146 -9.46 -1.73 -5.92
CA SER A 146 -9.81 -3.16 -5.94
C SER A 146 -11.32 -3.41 -5.85
N LYS A 147 -12.03 -2.64 -5.04
CA LYS A 147 -13.49 -2.71 -4.87
C LYS A 147 -14.29 -1.86 -5.86
N ALA A 148 -13.63 -0.98 -6.62
CA ALA A 148 -14.28 0.05 -7.44
C ALA A 148 -15.28 0.91 -6.62
N CYS A 149 -14.86 1.32 -5.42
CA CYS A 149 -15.62 2.14 -4.49
C CYS A 149 -14.87 3.44 -4.19
N ASP A 150 -15.57 4.42 -3.62
CA ASP A 150 -14.93 5.66 -3.18
C ASP A 150 -14.04 5.44 -1.94
N GLU A 151 -13.00 6.27 -1.81
CA GLU A 151 -12.08 6.22 -0.65
C GLU A 151 -12.84 6.35 0.67
N VAL A 152 -13.90 7.17 0.70
CA VAL A 152 -14.76 7.38 1.88
C VAL A 152 -15.48 6.08 2.29
N GLU A 153 -16.00 5.30 1.35
CA GLU A 153 -16.66 4.03 1.64
C GLU A 153 -15.67 3.01 2.20
N VAL A 154 -14.47 2.98 1.64
CA VAL A 154 -13.39 2.11 2.11
C VAL A 154 -12.96 2.50 3.53
N GLU A 155 -12.79 3.78 3.82
CA GLU A 155 -12.49 4.27 5.17
C GLU A 155 -13.56 3.85 6.17
N GLN A 156 -14.85 3.92 5.81
CA GLN A 156 -15.94 3.44 6.67
C GLN A 156 -15.87 1.93 6.93
N VAL A 157 -15.55 1.13 5.91
CA VAL A 157 -15.39 -0.33 6.06
C VAL A 157 -14.22 -0.65 7.01
N LEU A 158 -13.09 0.04 6.82
CA LEU A 158 -11.91 -0.13 7.67
C LEU A 158 -12.14 0.34 9.11
N ALA A 159 -12.82 1.47 9.30
CA ALA A 159 -13.19 1.97 10.61
C ALA A 159 -14.11 0.99 11.34
N LYS A 160 -15.10 0.40 10.66
CA LYS A 160 -15.95 -0.65 11.22
C LYS A 160 -15.15 -1.90 11.61
N ALA A 161 -14.18 -2.31 10.79
CA ALA A 161 -13.31 -3.44 11.10
C ALA A 161 -12.45 -3.17 12.35
N LEU A 162 -11.84 -1.99 12.44
CA LEU A 162 -10.99 -1.59 13.55
C LEU A 162 -11.77 -1.38 14.86
N THR A 163 -13.02 -0.92 14.77
CA THR A 163 -13.90 -0.78 15.94
C THR A 163 -14.12 -2.13 16.65
N LYS A 164 -14.16 -3.24 15.90
CA LYS A 164 -14.25 -4.59 16.49
C LYS A 164 -13.03 -4.95 17.35
N CYS A 165 -11.90 -4.31 17.11
CA CYS A 165 -10.65 -4.48 17.84
C CYS A 165 -10.44 -3.39 18.91
N ASN A 166 -11.46 -2.59 19.21
CA ASN A 166 -11.34 -1.37 20.03
C ASN A 166 -10.31 -0.35 19.50
N LEU A 167 -10.00 -0.36 18.21
CA LEU A 167 -9.09 0.60 17.58
C LEU A 167 -9.88 1.71 16.88
N ARG A 168 -9.47 2.98 17.09
CA ARG A 168 -10.02 4.12 16.36
C ARG A 168 -9.20 4.34 15.09
N PHE A 169 -9.88 4.48 13.96
CA PHE A 169 -9.23 4.89 12.72
C PHE A 169 -8.81 6.37 12.85
N PRO A 170 -7.55 6.72 12.54
CA PRO A 170 -7.04 8.06 12.77
C PRO A 170 -7.62 9.01 11.72
N GLU A 171 -8.22 10.12 12.16
CA GLU A 171 -8.68 11.16 11.24
C GLU A 171 -7.46 11.90 10.66
N LEU A 172 -7.50 12.19 9.35
CA LEU A 172 -6.44 12.92 8.64
C LEU A 172 -6.04 14.23 9.37
N ALA A 173 -6.99 14.89 10.02
CA ALA A 173 -6.77 16.13 10.77
C ALA A 173 -5.91 15.94 12.04
N GLU A 174 -6.01 14.79 12.72
CA GLU A 174 -5.28 14.50 13.96
C GLU A 174 -3.80 14.18 13.70
N LEU A 175 -3.45 13.79 12.45
CA LEU A 175 -2.10 13.41 12.04
C LEU A 175 -1.28 14.58 11.48
N ALA A 176 -1.94 15.66 11.08
CA ALA A 176 -1.31 16.87 10.55
C ALA A 176 -0.83 17.85 11.65
N SER A 177 -1.08 17.53 12.92
CA SER A 177 -0.69 18.30 14.12
C SER A 177 0.46 17.64 14.89
#